data_AF-A0A7W1S9S7-F1
#
_entry.id   AF-A0A7W1S9S7-F1
#
_cell.length_a   1.000
_cell.length_b   1.000
_cell.length_c   1.000
_cell.angle_alpha   90.00
_cell.angle_beta   90.00
_cell.angle_gamma   90.00
#
_symmetry.space_group_name_H-M   'P 1'
#
loop_
_entity.id
_entity.type
_entity.pdbx_description
1 polymer ?
#
loop_
_entity_poly.entity_id
_entity_poly.type
_entity_poly.pdbx_seq_one_letter_code
_entity_poly.pdbx_strand_id
1 'polypeptide(L)'
;MTISLPDIEFLSSELGTRLLTRLASTDLSESATLPLITTLRKDYSADQTRAALEIARLRLKAADKFGADASLMFFTRDALEQASDPLVRRYRASQVGAVRVVDACCGIGADSLALASIGAEVIGLDLDAVRIEIARHNAAALGLNARFQLADVRTDLPAAGVAFFDPGRRDEQGNRIHNVEHYFPPLSTIKAWPHQQVIVKLSPGVDLSQLASYEG
;
A
#
# COMPACT_ATOMS: atom_id res chain seq x y z
N MET A 1 -14.09 -0.44 -9.53
CA MET A 1 -14.26 0.99 -9.16
C MET A 1 -13.51 1.20 -7.87
N THR A 2 -12.65 2.20 -7.80
CA THR A 2 -11.66 2.36 -6.72
C THR A 2 -12.28 3.08 -5.51
N ILE A 3 -11.77 2.82 -4.31
CA ILE A 3 -12.06 3.60 -3.11
C ILE A 3 -11.59 5.05 -3.32
N SER A 4 -12.36 6.02 -2.81
CA SER A 4 -12.07 7.45 -2.91
C SER A 4 -11.76 8.08 -1.54
N LEU A 5 -11.31 9.35 -1.49
CA LEU A 5 -11.06 10.04 -0.22
C LEU A 5 -12.33 10.17 0.65
N PRO A 6 -13.51 10.57 0.11
CA PRO A 6 -14.75 10.58 0.90
C PRO A 6 -15.15 9.20 1.42
N ASP A 7 -14.84 8.13 0.68
CA ASP A 7 -15.06 6.76 1.17
C ASP A 7 -14.19 6.48 2.40
N ILE A 8 -12.90 6.84 2.36
CA ILE A 8 -11.99 6.61 3.49
C ILE A 8 -12.42 7.41 4.72
N GLU A 9 -12.81 8.68 4.53
CA GLU A 9 -13.35 9.53 5.60
C GLU A 9 -14.58 8.88 6.25
N PHE A 10 -15.54 8.44 5.43
CA PHE A 10 -16.72 7.75 5.94
C PHE A 10 -16.36 6.45 6.67
N LEU A 11 -15.52 5.60 6.08
CA LEU A 11 -15.16 4.30 6.63
C LEU A 11 -14.37 4.43 7.95
N SER A 12 -13.63 5.53 8.12
CA SER A 12 -12.89 5.86 9.34
C SER A 12 -13.77 6.51 10.42
N SER A 13 -14.97 6.96 10.07
CA SER A 13 -15.93 7.49 11.04
C SER A 13 -16.48 6.42 11.98
N GLU A 14 -17.14 6.84 13.05
CA GLU A 14 -17.81 5.93 13.98
C GLU A 14 -18.88 5.06 13.28
N LEU A 15 -19.64 5.65 12.34
CA LEU A 15 -20.67 4.94 11.58
C LEU A 15 -20.05 3.92 10.62
N GLY A 16 -18.98 4.30 9.91
CA GLY A 16 -18.26 3.41 9.01
C GLY A 16 -17.59 2.25 9.73
N THR A 17 -16.97 2.53 10.88
CA THR A 17 -16.36 1.52 11.75
C THR A 17 -17.40 0.52 12.24
N ARG A 18 -18.55 1.00 12.76
CA ARG A 18 -19.66 0.13 13.19
C ARG A 18 -20.18 -0.75 12.04
N LEU A 19 -20.31 -0.18 10.84
CA LEU A 19 -20.72 -0.93 9.66
C LEU A 19 -19.70 -2.01 9.29
N LEU A 20 -18.41 -1.70 9.28
CA LEU A 20 -17.35 -2.67 8.99
C LEU A 20 -17.29 -3.79 10.04
N THR A 21 -17.48 -3.47 11.32
CA THR A 21 -17.60 -4.48 12.40
C THR A 21 -18.78 -5.42 12.16
N ARG A 22 -19.94 -4.89 11.77
CA ARG A 22 -21.10 -5.71 11.40
C ARG A 22 -20.78 -6.61 10.21
N LEU A 23 -20.16 -6.06 9.16
CA LEU A 23 -19.83 -6.80 7.94
C LEU A 23 -18.80 -7.91 8.17
N ALA A 24 -17.91 -7.78 9.16
CA ALA A 24 -16.93 -8.81 9.50
C ALA A 24 -17.56 -10.15 9.94
N SER A 25 -18.83 -10.14 10.37
CA SER A 25 -19.60 -11.33 10.76
C SER A 25 -20.78 -11.63 9.83
N THR A 26 -20.86 -10.93 8.69
CA THR A 26 -21.94 -11.08 7.70
C THR A 26 -21.50 -11.97 6.55
N ASP A 27 -22.41 -12.72 5.94
CA ASP A 27 -22.14 -13.42 4.68
C ASP A 27 -21.95 -12.40 3.53
N LEU A 28 -20.73 -12.33 3.00
CA LEU A 28 -20.34 -11.42 1.91
C LEU A 28 -20.30 -12.10 0.53
N SER A 29 -20.78 -13.35 0.44
CA SER A 29 -20.84 -14.14 -0.79
C SER A 29 -21.66 -13.44 -1.89
N GLU A 30 -21.45 -13.85 -3.14
CA GLU A 30 -22.19 -13.31 -4.28
C GLU A 30 -23.71 -13.52 -4.11
N SER A 31 -24.13 -14.69 -3.62
CA SER A 31 -25.53 -15.01 -3.34
C SER A 31 -26.18 -14.09 -2.30
N ALA A 32 -25.42 -13.62 -1.31
CA ALA A 32 -25.91 -12.72 -0.26
C ALA A 32 -25.84 -11.23 -0.67
N THR A 33 -25.20 -10.90 -1.78
CA THR A 33 -24.84 -9.51 -2.13
C THR A 33 -26.04 -8.61 -2.33
N LEU A 34 -27.02 -9.01 -3.16
CA LEU A 34 -28.19 -8.17 -3.45
C LEU A 34 -29.05 -7.92 -2.20
N PRO A 35 -29.45 -8.95 -1.41
CA PRO A 35 -30.17 -8.74 -0.16
C PRO A 35 -29.42 -7.83 0.83
N LEU A 36 -28.10 -7.97 0.92
CA LEU A 36 -27.27 -7.17 1.80
C LEU A 36 -27.25 -5.70 1.37
N ILE A 37 -27.06 -5.42 0.07
CA ILE A 37 -27.15 -4.06 -0.47
C ILE A 37 -28.53 -3.46 -0.18
N THR A 38 -29.62 -4.18 -0.47
CA THR A 38 -30.99 -3.69 -0.19
C THR A 38 -31.18 -3.35 1.29
N THR A 39 -30.60 -4.14 2.19
CA THR A 39 -30.67 -3.90 3.63
C THR A 39 -29.86 -2.66 4.03
N LEU A 40 -28.62 -2.54 3.58
CA LEU A 40 -27.72 -1.43 3.92
C LEU A 40 -28.22 -0.10 3.34
N ARG A 41 -28.83 -0.11 2.16
CA ARG A 41 -29.32 1.11 1.50
C ARG A 41 -30.47 1.81 2.22
N LYS A 42 -31.03 1.20 3.27
CA LYS A 42 -31.99 1.85 4.18
C LYS A 42 -31.32 2.92 5.04
N ASP A 43 -30.08 2.67 5.45
CA ASP A 43 -29.35 3.49 6.43
C ASP A 43 -28.15 4.23 5.82
N TYR A 44 -27.63 3.73 4.69
CA TYR A 44 -26.40 4.22 4.07
C TYR A 44 -26.59 4.62 2.60
N SER A 45 -25.79 5.57 2.12
CA SER A 45 -25.75 5.96 0.70
C SER A 45 -25.26 4.82 -0.20
N ALA A 46 -25.41 4.97 -1.52
CA ALA A 46 -24.95 3.97 -2.48
C ALA A 46 -23.43 3.81 -2.40
N ASP A 47 -22.72 4.93 -2.33
CA ASP A 47 -21.26 4.97 -2.24
C ASP A 47 -20.76 4.41 -0.91
N GLN A 48 -21.39 4.76 0.21
CA GLN A 48 -21.07 4.23 1.53
C GLN A 48 -21.25 2.70 1.58
N THR A 49 -22.38 2.21 1.05
CA THR A 49 -22.67 0.78 0.98
C THR A 49 -21.63 0.05 0.12
N ARG A 50 -21.33 0.58 -1.07
CA ARG A 50 -20.33 0.04 -2.00
C ARG A 50 -18.95 -0.01 -1.35
N ALA A 51 -18.49 1.11 -0.78
CA ALA A 51 -17.16 1.22 -0.18
C ALA A 51 -16.99 0.26 1.00
N ALA A 52 -17.98 0.17 1.88
CA ALA A 52 -17.93 -0.73 3.02
C ALA A 52 -17.90 -2.20 2.61
N LEU A 53 -18.70 -2.59 1.60
CA LEU A 53 -18.68 -3.96 1.07
C LEU A 53 -17.35 -4.29 0.37
N GLU A 54 -16.78 -3.36 -0.40
CA GLU A 54 -15.48 -3.56 -1.04
C GLU A 54 -14.37 -3.74 0.00
N ILE A 55 -14.28 -2.85 1.00
CA ILE A 55 -13.29 -3.00 2.08
C ILE A 55 -13.50 -4.29 2.85
N ALA A 56 -14.74 -4.62 3.27
CA ALA A 56 -14.99 -5.85 4.02
C ALA A 56 -14.53 -7.10 3.26
N ARG A 57 -14.78 -7.17 1.94
CA ARG A 57 -14.29 -8.26 1.09
C ARG A 57 -12.77 -8.25 0.91
N LEU A 58 -12.17 -7.07 0.75
CA LEU A 58 -10.72 -6.97 0.63
C LEU A 58 -10.02 -7.38 1.93
N ARG A 59 -10.59 -7.08 3.11
CA ARG A 59 -10.06 -7.54 4.40
C ARG A 59 -10.05 -9.07 4.50
N LEU A 60 -11.11 -9.74 4.04
CA LEU A 60 -11.13 -11.21 3.99
C LEU A 60 -10.01 -11.76 3.10
N LYS A 61 -9.84 -11.20 1.89
CA LYS A 61 -8.77 -11.60 0.97
C LYS A 61 -7.37 -11.25 1.48
N ALA A 62 -7.25 -10.17 2.22
CA ALA A 62 -5.98 -9.68 2.75
C ALA A 62 -5.46 -10.52 3.92
N ALA A 63 -6.30 -11.35 4.54
CA ALA A 63 -5.89 -12.23 5.63
C ALA A 63 -4.69 -13.13 5.25
N ASP A 64 -4.63 -13.61 4.00
CA ASP A 64 -3.51 -14.42 3.51
C ASP A 64 -2.17 -13.65 3.55
N LYS A 65 -2.20 -12.34 3.29
CA LYS A 65 -1.01 -11.48 3.22
C LYS A 65 -0.76 -10.66 4.48
N PHE A 66 -1.75 -10.45 5.33
CA PHE A 66 -1.63 -9.53 6.48
C PHE A 66 -2.11 -10.17 7.78
N GLY A 67 -2.55 -11.43 7.77
CA GLY A 67 -3.01 -12.12 8.97
C GLY A 67 -4.18 -11.38 9.64
N ALA A 68 -4.15 -11.33 10.98
CA ALA A 68 -5.19 -10.67 11.77
C ALA A 68 -5.27 -9.14 11.51
N ASP A 69 -4.13 -8.50 11.18
CA ASP A 69 -4.05 -7.07 10.92
C ASP A 69 -4.92 -6.64 9.74
N ALA A 70 -5.16 -7.56 8.79
CA ALA A 70 -6.05 -7.34 7.65
C ALA A 70 -7.43 -6.80 8.06
N SER A 71 -7.94 -7.23 9.23
CA SER A 71 -9.26 -6.81 9.73
C SER A 71 -9.35 -5.33 10.12
N LEU A 72 -8.22 -4.66 10.33
CA LEU A 72 -8.12 -3.26 10.73
C LEU A 72 -7.76 -2.34 9.56
N MET A 73 -7.12 -2.91 8.53
CA MET A 73 -6.57 -2.17 7.39
C MET A 73 -7.59 -1.86 6.30
N PHE A 74 -7.28 -0.86 5.48
CA PHE A 74 -7.90 -0.57 4.20
C PHE A 74 -6.98 -0.93 3.04
N PHE A 75 -7.61 -1.22 1.90
CA PHE A 75 -6.95 -1.69 0.70
C PHE A 75 -7.65 -1.14 -0.53
N THR A 76 -6.90 -0.98 -1.61
CA THR A 76 -7.46 -1.07 -2.96
C THR A 76 -7.17 -2.45 -3.52
N ARG A 77 -7.95 -2.89 -4.51
CA ARG A 77 -7.80 -4.22 -5.13
C ARG A 77 -6.40 -4.41 -5.73
N ASP A 78 -5.99 -3.43 -6.54
CA ASP A 78 -4.68 -3.41 -7.21
C ASP A 78 -3.53 -3.40 -6.19
N ALA A 79 -3.62 -2.60 -5.13
CA ALA A 79 -2.58 -2.56 -4.11
C ALA A 79 -2.51 -3.87 -3.30
N LEU A 80 -3.65 -4.51 -3.01
CA LEU A 80 -3.67 -5.82 -2.35
C LEU A 80 -3.06 -6.91 -3.23
N GLU A 81 -3.39 -6.93 -4.52
CA GLU A 81 -2.83 -7.87 -5.50
C GLU A 81 -1.31 -7.68 -5.64
N GLN A 82 -0.86 -6.42 -5.68
CA GLN A 82 0.55 -6.05 -5.81
C GLN A 82 1.35 -6.13 -4.51
N ALA A 83 0.67 -6.18 -3.35
CA ALA A 83 1.33 -6.27 -2.05
C ALA A 83 2.27 -7.49 -2.02
N SER A 84 3.52 -7.22 -1.66
CA SER A 84 4.57 -8.23 -1.58
C SER A 84 4.21 -9.36 -0.60
N ASP A 85 4.71 -10.57 -0.82
CA ASP A 85 4.53 -11.69 0.10
C ASP A 85 5.02 -11.33 1.54
N PRO A 86 4.33 -11.78 2.61
CA PRO A 86 4.68 -11.40 3.97
C PRO A 86 6.10 -11.79 4.38
N LEU A 87 6.59 -12.93 3.91
CA LEU A 87 7.96 -13.38 4.17
C LEU A 87 8.98 -12.48 3.46
N VAL A 88 8.68 -12.06 2.23
CA VAL A 88 9.52 -11.14 1.46
C VAL A 88 9.56 -9.76 2.11
N ARG A 89 8.44 -9.26 2.66
CA ARG A 89 8.42 -8.00 3.41
C ARG A 89 9.26 -8.08 4.68
N ARG A 90 9.10 -9.15 5.47
CA ARG A 90 9.89 -9.38 6.69
C ARG A 90 11.38 -9.53 6.41
N TYR A 91 11.73 -10.30 5.37
CA TYR A 91 13.12 -10.44 4.95
C TYR A 91 13.73 -9.09 4.60
N ARG A 92 13.08 -8.28 3.76
CA ARG A 92 13.57 -6.93 3.41
C ARG A 92 13.67 -6.02 4.62
N ALA A 93 12.68 -6.03 5.51
CA ALA A 93 12.74 -5.25 6.73
C ALA A 93 13.98 -5.61 7.55
N SER A 94 14.29 -6.90 7.71
CA SER A 94 15.49 -7.35 8.44
C SER A 94 16.82 -6.84 7.89
N GLN A 95 16.88 -6.46 6.60
CA GLN A 95 18.08 -5.93 5.96
C GLN A 95 18.32 -4.44 6.24
N VAL A 96 17.27 -3.70 6.62
CA VAL A 96 17.32 -2.25 6.82
C VAL A 96 17.68 -1.87 8.26
N GLY A 97 17.32 -2.71 9.24
CA GLY A 97 17.54 -2.43 10.66
C GLY A 97 16.70 -1.26 11.20
N ALA A 98 16.97 -0.85 12.44
CA ALA A 98 16.25 0.23 13.13
C ALA A 98 16.84 1.61 12.78
N VAL A 99 16.66 2.03 11.53
CA VAL A 99 17.14 3.33 11.02
C VAL A 99 15.96 4.16 10.50
N ARG A 100 16.22 5.43 10.15
CA ARG A 100 15.27 6.24 9.39
C ARG A 100 15.27 5.81 7.93
N VAL A 101 14.09 5.57 7.38
CA VAL A 101 13.88 5.06 6.02
C VAL A 101 12.89 5.95 5.27
N VAL A 102 13.22 6.29 4.02
CA VAL A 102 12.23 6.79 3.06
C VAL A 102 11.74 5.63 2.21
N ASP A 103 10.44 5.35 2.21
CA ASP A 103 9.80 4.38 1.31
C ASP A 103 9.21 5.15 0.12
N ALA A 104 9.96 5.17 -0.99
CA ALA A 104 9.60 5.84 -2.22
C ALA A 104 8.69 4.93 -3.08
N CYS A 105 7.50 5.44 -3.40
CA CYS A 105 6.37 4.69 -3.98
C CYS A 105 5.75 3.70 -2.97
N CYS A 106 5.43 4.19 -1.76
CA CYS A 106 4.99 3.35 -0.65
C CYS A 106 3.61 2.69 -0.84
N GLY A 107 2.80 3.16 -1.80
CA GLY A 107 1.44 2.70 -2.02
C GLY A 107 0.59 2.79 -0.75
N ILE A 108 -0.10 1.69 -0.42
CA ILE A 108 -0.92 1.56 0.81
C ILE A 108 -0.09 1.30 2.09
N GLY A 109 1.24 1.41 1.99
CA GLY A 109 2.17 1.28 3.10
C GLY A 109 2.59 -0.16 3.43
N ALA A 110 2.32 -1.17 2.59
CA ALA A 110 2.58 -2.56 2.94
C ALA A 110 4.03 -2.85 3.38
N ASP A 111 5.01 -2.28 2.66
CA ASP A 111 6.43 -2.40 3.00
C ASP A 111 6.83 -1.43 4.13
N SER A 112 6.35 -0.18 4.09
CA SER A 112 6.49 0.78 5.19
C SER A 112 6.07 0.21 6.57
N LEU A 113 4.93 -0.48 6.65
CA LEU A 113 4.43 -1.06 7.90
C LEU A 113 5.30 -2.22 8.38
N ALA A 114 5.83 -3.03 7.46
CA ALA A 114 6.78 -4.09 7.81
C ALA A 114 8.10 -3.52 8.35
N LEU A 115 8.61 -2.44 7.73
CA LEU A 115 9.78 -1.71 8.23
C LEU A 115 9.52 -1.09 9.61
N ALA A 116 8.38 -0.41 9.79
CA ALA A 116 8.02 0.18 11.08
C ALA A 116 7.83 -0.88 12.19
N SER A 117 7.34 -2.09 11.84
CA SER A 117 7.13 -3.17 12.80
C SER A 117 8.41 -3.70 13.46
N ILE A 118 9.56 -3.48 12.84
CA ILE A 118 10.88 -3.84 13.38
C ILE A 118 11.61 -2.65 14.02
N GLY A 119 10.94 -1.50 14.17
CA GLY A 119 11.48 -0.31 14.83
C GLY A 119 12.11 0.74 13.91
N ALA A 120 11.97 0.63 12.58
CA ALA A 120 12.41 1.70 11.68
C ALA A 120 11.52 2.94 11.80
N GLU A 121 12.10 4.14 11.65
CA GLU A 121 11.34 5.39 11.51
C GLU A 121 11.06 5.62 10.02
N VAL A 122 9.82 5.40 9.59
CA VAL A 122 9.48 5.38 8.16
C VAL A 122 8.77 6.67 7.72
N ILE A 123 9.23 7.22 6.60
CA ILE A 123 8.51 8.23 5.81
C ILE A 123 8.15 7.61 4.46
N GLY A 124 6.88 7.28 4.25
CA GLY A 124 6.36 6.78 2.98
C GLY A 124 5.90 7.91 2.07
N LEU A 125 6.29 7.84 0.79
CA LEU A 125 5.97 8.83 -0.23
C LEU A 125 5.30 8.15 -1.43
N ASP A 126 4.22 8.74 -1.93
CA ASP A 126 3.51 8.28 -3.11
C ASP A 126 2.80 9.46 -3.79
N LEU A 127 2.54 9.33 -5.09
CA LEU A 127 1.83 10.33 -5.91
C LEU A 127 0.31 10.19 -5.82
N ASP A 128 -0.19 9.06 -5.31
CA ASP A 128 -1.62 8.78 -5.18
C ASP A 128 -2.13 9.17 -3.77
N ALA A 129 -2.96 10.21 -3.72
CA ALA A 129 -3.55 10.71 -2.47
C ALA A 129 -4.44 9.68 -1.76
N VAL A 130 -5.14 8.81 -2.50
CA VAL A 130 -5.99 7.75 -1.92
C VAL A 130 -5.11 6.71 -1.24
N ARG A 131 -4.02 6.28 -1.91
CA ARG A 131 -3.08 5.31 -1.34
C ARG A 131 -2.39 5.85 -0.09
N ILE A 132 -1.99 7.13 -0.12
CA ILE A 132 -1.42 7.81 1.05
C ILE A 132 -2.40 7.82 2.22
N GLU A 133 -3.67 8.15 1.98
CA GLU A 133 -4.65 8.19 3.07
C GLU A 133 -4.95 6.79 3.63
N ILE A 134 -4.98 5.76 2.77
CA ILE A 134 -5.03 4.36 3.21
C ILE A 134 -3.80 4.00 4.05
N ALA A 135 -2.60 4.40 3.63
CA ALA A 135 -1.37 4.11 4.35
C ALA A 135 -1.35 4.76 5.75
N ARG A 136 -1.83 6.02 5.86
CA ARG A 136 -2.02 6.71 7.14
C ARG A 136 -2.98 5.96 8.05
N HIS A 137 -4.16 5.61 7.52
CA HIS A 137 -5.15 4.81 8.26
C HIS A 137 -4.52 3.50 8.75
N ASN A 138 -3.83 2.77 7.87
CA ASN A 138 -3.23 1.49 8.21
C ASN A 138 -2.17 1.60 9.31
N ALA A 139 -1.28 2.59 9.24
CA ALA A 139 -0.28 2.78 10.30
C ALA A 139 -0.93 3.16 11.64
N ALA A 140 -1.93 4.04 11.62
CA ALA A 140 -2.67 4.41 12.83
C ALA A 140 -3.41 3.21 13.44
N ALA A 141 -4.09 2.42 12.61
CA ALA A 141 -4.85 1.25 13.04
C ALA A 141 -3.96 0.14 13.65
N LEU A 142 -2.70 0.05 13.22
CA LEU A 142 -1.71 -0.90 13.74
C LEU A 142 -0.80 -0.31 14.82
N GLY A 143 -0.97 0.98 15.18
CA GLY A 143 -0.12 1.65 16.17
C GLY A 143 1.35 1.74 15.77
N LEU A 144 1.65 1.78 14.46
CA LEU A 144 3.01 1.78 13.93
C LEU A 144 3.54 3.21 13.69
N ASN A 145 4.83 3.41 13.97
CA ASN A 145 5.50 4.70 13.77
C ASN A 145 5.93 4.90 12.31
N ALA A 146 4.96 5.15 11.43
CA ALA A 146 5.17 5.48 10.03
C ALA A 146 4.38 6.73 9.65
N ARG A 147 5.01 7.63 8.89
CA ARG A 147 4.41 8.87 8.39
C ARG A 147 4.31 8.83 6.87
N PHE A 148 3.24 9.38 6.31
CA PHE A 148 3.00 9.32 4.86
C PHE A 148 2.69 10.69 4.26
N GLN A 149 3.29 10.99 3.12
CA GLN A 149 3.15 12.27 2.43
C GLN A 149 2.87 12.07 0.95
N LEU A 150 1.98 12.90 0.41
CA LEU A 150 1.77 13.01 -1.02
C LEU A 150 2.97 13.74 -1.62
N ALA A 151 3.79 13.03 -2.40
CA ALA A 151 5.00 13.59 -2.97
C ALA A 151 5.42 12.86 -4.23
N ASP A 152 6.08 13.59 -5.12
CA ASP A 152 6.78 13.02 -6.26
C ASP A 152 8.20 12.61 -5.84
N VAL A 153 8.54 11.33 -6.00
CA VAL A 153 9.86 10.82 -5.62
C VAL A 153 10.93 11.09 -6.69
N ARG A 154 10.55 11.74 -7.81
CA ARG A 154 11.49 12.25 -8.84
C ARG A 154 12.23 13.51 -8.41
N THR A 155 11.83 14.13 -7.29
CA THR A 155 12.52 15.27 -6.69
C THR A 155 13.27 14.86 -5.43
N ASP A 156 13.86 15.83 -4.73
CA ASP A 156 14.62 15.57 -3.50
C ASP A 156 13.79 14.81 -2.46
N LEU A 157 14.36 13.72 -1.96
CA LEU A 157 13.80 12.92 -0.88
C LEU A 157 14.18 13.49 0.50
N PRO A 158 13.34 13.32 1.53
CA PRO A 158 13.69 13.66 2.90
C PRO A 158 14.98 12.96 3.35
N ALA A 159 15.73 13.59 4.26
CA ALA A 159 16.96 12.99 4.78
C ALA A 159 16.68 11.71 5.59
N ALA A 160 17.24 10.58 5.14
CA ALA A 160 17.19 9.28 5.79
C ALA A 160 18.48 8.48 5.57
N GLY A 161 18.68 7.45 6.38
CA GLY A 161 19.83 6.55 6.21
C GLY A 161 19.69 5.63 5.01
N VAL A 162 18.44 5.25 4.69
CA VAL A 162 18.10 4.33 3.60
C VAL A 162 16.92 4.87 2.80
N ALA A 163 17.02 4.80 1.47
CA ALA A 163 15.86 4.91 0.58
C ALA A 163 15.46 3.52 0.10
N PHE A 164 14.22 3.12 0.36
CA PHE A 164 13.61 1.94 -0.23
C PHE A 164 12.77 2.36 -1.44
N PHE A 165 12.87 1.65 -2.56
CA PHE A 165 12.19 2.01 -3.80
C PHE A 165 11.49 0.81 -4.43
N ASP A 166 10.16 0.93 -4.59
CA ASP A 166 9.31 -0.04 -5.29
C ASP A 166 8.52 0.66 -6.40
N PRO A 167 9.14 0.94 -7.56
CA PRO A 167 8.44 1.62 -8.65
C PRO A 167 7.37 0.73 -9.27
N GLY A 168 6.40 1.39 -9.89
CA GLY A 168 5.41 0.78 -10.76
C GLY A 168 6.10 0.06 -11.93
N ARG A 169 5.81 -1.23 -12.08
CA ARG A 169 6.43 -2.13 -13.08
C ARG A 169 5.44 -2.72 -14.07
N ARG A 170 4.28 -2.06 -14.19
CA ARG A 170 3.22 -2.42 -15.11
C ARG A 170 2.82 -1.21 -15.93
N ASP A 171 2.54 -1.43 -17.21
CA ASP A 171 1.98 -0.40 -18.07
C ASP A 171 0.50 -0.16 -17.74
N GLU A 172 -0.13 0.79 -18.42
CA GLU A 172 -1.56 1.11 -18.27
C GLU A 172 -2.48 -0.08 -18.59
N GLN A 173 -1.99 -1.05 -19.37
CA GLN A 173 -2.70 -2.26 -19.77
C GLN A 173 -2.46 -3.42 -18.77
N GLY A 174 -1.63 -3.20 -17.76
CA GLY A 174 -1.28 -4.19 -16.73
C GLY A 174 -0.16 -5.17 -17.14
N ASN A 175 0.44 -5.02 -18.32
CA ASN A 175 1.53 -5.87 -18.78
C ASN A 175 2.82 -5.60 -17.98
N ARG A 176 3.70 -6.60 -17.89
CA ARG A 176 4.98 -6.44 -17.20
C ARG A 176 5.94 -5.56 -17.99
N ILE A 177 6.57 -4.63 -17.29
CA ILE A 177 7.64 -3.79 -17.86
C ILE A 177 8.99 -4.46 -17.59
N HIS A 178 9.77 -4.66 -18.65
CA HIS A 178 11.11 -5.29 -18.59
C HIS A 178 12.25 -4.28 -18.63
N ASN A 179 12.04 -3.12 -19.26
CA ASN A 179 13.03 -2.03 -19.25
C ASN A 179 12.90 -1.23 -17.95
N VAL A 180 13.95 -1.19 -17.13
CA VAL A 180 13.98 -0.47 -15.85
C VAL A 180 13.80 1.04 -16.01
N GLU A 181 14.12 1.59 -17.18
CA GLU A 181 13.90 3.00 -17.49
C GLU A 181 12.46 3.29 -17.94
N HIS A 182 11.64 2.25 -18.15
CA HIS A 182 10.20 2.38 -18.38
C HIS A 182 9.38 2.14 -17.11
N TYR A 183 10.03 1.89 -15.97
CA TYR A 183 9.33 1.87 -14.69
C TYR A 183 8.71 3.23 -14.39
N PHE A 184 7.75 3.26 -13.47
CA PHE A 184 7.13 4.50 -13.04
C PHE A 184 7.34 4.74 -11.52
N PRO A 185 8.25 5.64 -11.12
CA PRO A 185 9.19 6.38 -11.97
C PRO A 185 10.36 5.50 -12.47
N PRO A 186 11.15 5.95 -13.48
CA PRO A 186 12.29 5.21 -14.02
C PRO A 186 13.32 4.88 -12.96
N LEU A 187 14.05 3.77 -13.11
CA LEU A 187 15.11 3.41 -12.17
C LEU A 187 16.18 4.50 -12.03
N SER A 188 16.51 5.21 -13.11
CA SER A 188 17.48 6.31 -13.09
C SER A 188 17.14 7.44 -12.13
N THR A 189 15.89 7.52 -11.66
CA THR A 189 15.45 8.46 -10.61
C THR A 189 16.35 8.38 -9.37
N ILE A 190 16.82 7.18 -9.00
CA ILE A 190 17.63 6.99 -7.79
C ILE A 190 18.99 7.72 -7.85
N LYS A 191 19.48 8.05 -9.06
CA LYS A 191 20.76 8.75 -9.26
C LYS A 191 20.73 10.19 -8.75
N ALA A 192 19.53 10.77 -8.61
CA ALA A 192 19.35 12.11 -8.06
C ALA A 192 19.25 12.12 -6.52
N TRP A 193 19.09 10.95 -5.88
CA TRP A 193 18.85 10.90 -4.44
C TRP A 193 20.16 11.00 -3.64
N PRO A 194 20.18 11.77 -2.53
CA PRO A 194 21.39 11.97 -1.73
C PRO A 194 21.71 10.77 -0.80
N HIS A 195 20.98 9.66 -0.92
CA HIS A 195 21.02 8.54 0.01
C HIS A 195 22.22 7.64 -0.25
N GLN A 196 22.99 7.34 0.80
CA GLN A 196 24.16 6.46 0.71
C GLN A 196 23.78 5.00 0.46
N GLN A 197 22.60 4.59 0.93
CA GLN A 197 22.06 3.25 0.71
C GLN A 197 20.68 3.36 0.05
N VAL A 198 20.55 2.74 -1.12
CA VAL A 198 19.27 2.61 -1.82
C VAL A 198 18.98 1.13 -2.04
N ILE A 199 17.80 0.69 -1.61
CA ILE A 199 17.32 -0.67 -1.82
C ILE A 199 16.19 -0.61 -2.83
N VAL A 200 16.41 -1.21 -4.01
CA VAL A 200 15.41 -1.22 -5.07
C VAL A 200 14.81 -2.60 -5.20
N LYS A 201 13.48 -2.67 -5.20
CA LYS A 201 12.77 -3.88 -5.59
C LYS A 201 12.66 -3.92 -7.12
N LEU A 202 13.23 -4.93 -7.75
CA LEU A 202 13.21 -5.11 -9.20
C LEU A 202 12.29 -6.25 -9.63
N SER A 203 11.86 -6.23 -10.90
CA SER A 203 11.10 -7.34 -11.48
C SER A 203 11.97 -8.62 -11.46
N PRO A 204 11.43 -9.80 -11.12
CA PRO A 204 12.19 -11.06 -11.15
C PRO A 204 12.80 -11.39 -12.51
N GLY A 205 12.22 -10.87 -13.60
CA GLY A 205 12.69 -11.05 -14.97
C GLY A 205 13.37 -9.80 -15.54
N VAL A 206 14.01 -8.99 -14.71
CA VAL A 206 14.83 -7.86 -15.16
C VAL A 206 16.06 -8.38 -15.90
N ASP A 207 16.42 -7.76 -17.01
CA ASP A 207 17.70 -8.03 -17.67
C ASP A 207 18.80 -7.32 -16.87
N LEU A 208 19.69 -8.12 -16.29
CA LEU A 208 20.78 -7.63 -15.43
C LEU A 208 21.75 -6.70 -16.16
N SER A 209 21.84 -6.77 -17.50
CA SER A 209 22.67 -5.84 -18.26
C SER A 209 22.22 -4.38 -18.11
N GLN A 210 20.92 -4.15 -17.86
CA GLN A 210 20.37 -2.83 -17.59
C GLN A 210 20.82 -2.25 -16.25
N LEU A 211 21.34 -3.10 -15.35
CA LEU A 211 21.80 -2.70 -14.02
C LEU A 211 23.28 -2.33 -14.00
N ALA A 212 24.02 -2.54 -15.09
CA ALA A 212 25.48 -2.37 -15.14
C ALA A 212 25.96 -0.94 -14.82
N SER A 213 25.08 0.07 -14.92
CA SER A 213 25.39 1.47 -14.58
C SER A 213 25.11 1.85 -13.13
N TYR A 214 24.65 0.90 -12.31
CA TYR A 214 24.34 1.10 -10.89
C TYR A 214 25.37 0.33 -10.06
N GLU A 215 25.94 1.00 -9.05
CA GLU A 215 26.87 0.39 -8.11
C GLU A 215 26.09 -0.27 -6.96
N GLY A 216 26.37 -1.53 -6.65
CA GLY A 216 25.67 -2.30 -5.60
C GLY A 216 25.48 -3.76 -5.93
#